data_AF-A0A7Y7CGG9-F1
#
_entry.id   AF-A0A7Y7CGG9-F1
#
_cell.length_a   1.000
_cell.length_b   1.000
_cell.length_c   1.000
_cell.angle_alpha   90.00
_cell.angle_beta   90.00
_cell.angle_gamma   90.00
#
_symmetry.space_group_name_H-M   'P 1'
#
loop_
_entity.id
_entity.type
_entity.pdbx_description
1 polymer ?
#
loop_
_entity_poly.entity_id
_entity_poly.type
_entity_poly.pdbx_seq_one_letter_code
_entity_poly.pdbx_strand_id
1 'polypeptide(L)'
;LRSNLINQLNHWGFQKWLGLSDSADLFSRSQHLVQTTSLLRYPVFVKDGDYRGTPDMTKHPLLRKYLLEYFAAEVEELKEAVFVGLGPQVQKVLDRLIHERVLSPERVIGGMLHPSGNCTYRINYLIGDRNAPVPH
;
A
#
# COMPACT_ATOMS: atom_id res chain seq x y z
N LEU A 1 10.83 -7.37 -2.71
CA LEU A 1 9.55 -6.74 -2.31
C LEU A 1 9.46 -6.55 -0.80
N ARG A 2 9.52 -7.63 0.00
CA ARG A 2 9.46 -7.52 1.48
C ARG A 2 10.52 -6.59 2.07
N SER A 3 11.79 -6.72 1.66
CA SER A 3 12.89 -5.84 2.09
C SER A 3 12.60 -4.36 1.80
N ASN A 4 12.17 -4.03 0.58
CA ASN A 4 11.80 -2.67 0.19
C ASN A 4 10.67 -2.09 1.06
N LEU A 5 9.69 -2.91 1.44
CA LEU A 5 8.61 -2.46 2.33
C LEU A 5 9.14 -2.25 3.75
N ILE A 6 9.87 -3.20 4.32
CA ILE A 6 10.48 -3.10 5.65
C ILE A 6 11.35 -1.84 5.75
N ASN A 7 12.22 -1.60 4.76
CA ASN A 7 13.12 -0.46 4.78
C ASN A 7 12.35 0.87 4.76
N GLN A 8 11.27 0.97 3.96
CA GLN A 8 10.42 2.17 3.96
C GLN A 8 9.71 2.35 5.30
N LEU A 9 9.10 1.30 5.86
CA LEU A 9 8.43 1.37 7.16
C LEU A 9 9.40 1.80 8.27
N ASN A 10 10.62 1.25 8.26
CA ASN A 10 11.67 1.60 9.19
C ASN A 10 12.13 3.06 9.05
N HIS A 11 12.29 3.54 7.81
CA HIS A 11 12.67 4.93 7.52
C HIS A 11 11.64 5.92 8.06
N TRP A 12 10.35 5.61 7.91
CA TRP A 12 9.25 6.46 8.40
C TRP A 12 8.90 6.23 9.89
N GLY A 13 9.57 5.31 10.57
CA GLY A 13 9.42 5.12 12.01
C GLY A 13 8.21 4.27 12.44
N PHE A 14 7.63 3.46 11.56
CA PHE A 14 6.49 2.59 11.88
C PHE A 14 6.80 1.60 13.01
N GLN A 15 8.01 1.04 13.03
CA GLN A 15 8.50 0.20 14.11
C GLN A 15 8.40 0.91 15.45
N LYS A 16 8.78 2.19 15.54
CA LYS A 16 8.68 2.96 16.79
C LYS A 16 7.23 3.23 17.15
N TRP A 17 6.41 3.62 16.17
CA TRP A 17 4.98 3.86 16.37
C TRP A 17 4.25 2.63 16.90
N LEU A 18 4.64 1.43 16.46
CA LEU A 18 4.05 0.15 16.85
C LEU A 18 4.76 -0.51 18.05
N GLY A 19 5.76 0.13 18.66
CA GLY A 19 6.51 -0.43 19.78
C GLY A 19 7.42 -1.62 19.43
N LEU A 20 7.81 -1.74 18.15
CA LEU A 20 8.69 -2.78 17.62
C LEU A 20 10.13 -2.26 17.49
N SER A 21 11.11 -3.16 17.59
CA SER A 21 12.51 -2.83 17.28
C SER A 21 12.74 -2.65 15.77
N ASP A 22 12.04 -3.43 14.95
CA ASP A 22 12.17 -3.41 13.49
C ASP A 22 10.83 -3.79 12.83
N SER A 23 10.47 -3.15 11.71
CA SER A 23 9.27 -3.47 10.94
C SER A 23 9.29 -4.87 10.33
N ALA A 24 10.44 -5.54 10.28
CA ALA A 24 10.56 -6.95 9.93
C ALA A 24 9.75 -7.86 10.88
N ASP A 25 9.52 -7.44 12.13
CA ASP A 25 8.73 -8.21 13.09
C ASP A 25 7.26 -8.35 12.65
N LEU A 26 6.73 -7.42 11.84
CA LEU A 26 5.39 -7.54 11.26
C LEU A 26 5.25 -8.80 10.38
N PHE A 27 6.35 -9.32 9.83
CA PHE A 27 6.34 -10.51 9.00
C PHE A 27 6.80 -11.78 9.74
N SER A 28 6.94 -11.70 11.07
CA SER A 28 7.37 -12.82 11.91
C SER A 28 6.62 -12.85 13.25
N ARG A 29 7.11 -12.16 14.29
CA ARG A 29 6.59 -12.26 15.66
C ARG A 29 5.32 -11.44 15.88
N SER A 30 5.17 -10.34 15.15
CA SER A 30 4.09 -9.36 15.30
C SER A 30 3.13 -9.38 14.11
N GLN A 31 2.90 -10.55 13.50
CA GLN A 31 1.99 -10.73 12.36
C GLN A 31 0.56 -10.28 12.65
N HIS A 32 0.12 -10.33 13.91
CA HIS A 32 -1.20 -9.86 14.35
C HIS A 32 -1.39 -8.34 14.21
N LEU A 33 -0.32 -7.56 14.01
CA LEU A 33 -0.37 -6.11 13.80
C LEU A 33 -0.44 -5.71 12.33
N VAL A 34 -0.34 -6.66 11.39
CA VAL A 34 -0.37 -6.36 9.95
C VAL A 34 -1.40 -7.22 9.24
N GLN A 35 -2.22 -6.56 8.43
CA GLN A 35 -3.09 -7.19 7.44
C GLN A 35 -2.65 -6.73 6.06
N THR A 36 -2.48 -7.67 5.13
CA THR A 36 -2.24 -7.34 3.71
C THR A 36 -3.52 -7.49 2.93
N THR A 37 -3.87 -6.47 2.15
CA THR A 37 -5.03 -6.49 1.26
C THR A 37 -4.68 -5.91 -0.11
N SER A 38 -5.57 -6.10 -1.09
CA SER A 38 -5.48 -5.59 -2.44
C SER A 38 -6.77 -4.85 -2.80
N LEU A 39 -6.65 -3.71 -3.50
CA LEU A 39 -7.79 -2.98 -4.04
C LEU A 39 -8.67 -3.84 -4.97
N LEU A 40 -8.05 -4.78 -5.67
CA LEU A 40 -8.74 -5.81 -6.45
C LEU A 40 -8.36 -7.17 -5.88
N ARG A 41 -9.36 -7.90 -5.35
CA ARG A 41 -9.16 -9.18 -4.65
C ARG A 41 -8.52 -10.26 -5.52
N TYR A 42 -8.85 -10.25 -6.81
CA TYR A 42 -8.39 -11.23 -7.78
C TYR A 42 -7.44 -10.58 -8.80
N PRO A 43 -6.46 -11.32 -9.34
CA PRO A 43 -5.65 -10.85 -10.45
C PRO A 43 -6.53 -10.43 -11.63
N VAL A 44 -6.23 -9.26 -12.19
CA VAL A 44 -6.94 -8.71 -13.35
C VAL A 44 -5.98 -8.62 -14.52
N PHE A 45 -6.42 -9.14 -15.66
CA PHE A 45 -5.70 -9.10 -16.92
C PHE A 45 -6.46 -8.27 -17.94
N VAL A 46 -5.74 -7.48 -18.73
CA VAL A 46 -6.28 -6.69 -19.83
C VAL A 46 -5.44 -6.98 -21.06
N LYS A 47 -6.06 -7.56 -22.10
CA LYS A 47 -5.37 -7.99 -23.33
C LYS A 47 -4.14 -8.87 -23.03
N ASP A 48 -4.35 -9.94 -22.27
CA ASP A 48 -3.35 -10.93 -21.88
C ASP A 48 -2.16 -10.41 -21.04
N GLY A 49 -2.22 -9.16 -20.58
CA GLY A 49 -1.21 -8.57 -19.70
C GLY A 49 -1.77 -8.16 -18.34
N ASP A 50 -0.88 -7.99 -17.35
CA ASP A 50 -1.25 -7.50 -16.03
C ASP A 50 -1.97 -6.15 -16.10
N TYR A 51 -3.03 -6.01 -15.30
CA TYR A 51 -3.70 -4.73 -15.11
C TYR A 51 -2.77 -3.70 -14.45
N ARG A 52 -2.63 -2.52 -15.08
CA ARG A 52 -1.74 -1.43 -14.63
C ARG A 52 -2.47 -0.13 -14.29
N GLY A 53 -3.77 -0.20 -14.02
CA GLY A 53 -4.61 0.98 -13.73
C GLY A 53 -5.52 1.44 -14.87
N THR A 54 -5.51 0.71 -16.00
CA THR A 54 -6.37 1.00 -17.17
C THR A 54 -7.12 -0.27 -17.54
N PRO A 55 -8.47 -0.24 -17.62
CA PRO A 55 -9.36 0.91 -17.40
C PRO A 55 -9.39 1.37 -15.93
N ASP A 56 -9.80 2.60 -15.66
CA ASP A 56 -9.89 3.14 -14.29
C ASP A 56 -10.84 2.29 -13.42
N MET A 57 -10.29 1.60 -12.40
CA MET A 57 -11.07 0.68 -11.56
C MET A 57 -12.21 1.36 -10.80
N THR A 58 -12.11 2.67 -10.53
CA THR A 58 -13.16 3.41 -9.82
C THR A 58 -14.34 3.77 -10.73
N LYS A 59 -14.19 3.60 -12.05
CA LYS A 59 -15.21 3.93 -13.06
C LYS A 59 -15.68 2.71 -13.84
N HIS A 60 -14.82 1.72 -14.05
CA HIS A 60 -15.18 0.51 -14.79
C HIS A 60 -16.18 -0.33 -13.98
N PRO A 61 -17.38 -0.63 -14.50
CA PRO A 61 -18.48 -1.22 -13.70
C PRO A 61 -18.08 -2.49 -12.94
N LEU A 62 -17.41 -3.43 -13.61
CA LEU A 62 -16.99 -4.69 -13.00
C LEU A 62 -15.89 -4.49 -11.94
N LEU A 63 -14.88 -3.64 -12.22
CA LEU A 63 -13.76 -3.45 -11.29
C LEU A 63 -14.23 -2.67 -10.06
N ARG A 64 -15.10 -1.68 -10.26
CA ARG A 64 -15.69 -0.91 -9.17
C ARG A 64 -16.56 -1.79 -8.28
N LYS A 65 -17.35 -2.70 -8.86
CA LYS A 65 -18.13 -3.68 -8.10
C LYS A 65 -17.21 -4.47 -7.17
N TYR A 66 -16.12 -5.05 -7.68
CA TYR A 66 -15.20 -5.86 -6.89
C TYR A 66 -14.41 -5.04 -5.85
N LEU A 67 -14.03 -3.80 -6.19
CA LEU A 67 -13.41 -2.87 -5.24
C LEU A 67 -14.31 -2.65 -4.02
N LEU A 68 -15.60 -2.38 -4.24
CA LEU A 68 -16.54 -2.14 -3.14
C LEU A 68 -16.95 -3.43 -2.43
N GLU A 69 -17.19 -4.51 -3.15
CA GLU A 69 -17.62 -5.79 -2.57
C GLU A 69 -16.57 -6.39 -1.65
N TYR A 70 -15.28 -6.20 -1.94
CA TYR A 70 -14.19 -6.78 -1.15
C TYR A 70 -13.42 -5.75 -0.33
N PHE A 71 -12.74 -4.80 -0.98
CA PHE A 71 -11.86 -3.89 -0.25
C PHE A 71 -12.64 -2.94 0.68
N ALA A 72 -13.77 -2.39 0.23
CA ALA A 72 -14.58 -1.53 1.11
C ALA A 72 -15.20 -2.33 2.27
N ALA A 73 -15.62 -3.58 2.04
CA ALA A 73 -16.08 -4.46 3.11
C ALA A 73 -14.98 -4.73 4.15
N GLU A 74 -13.74 -4.99 3.73
CA GLU A 74 -12.60 -5.13 4.65
C GLU A 74 -12.34 -3.83 5.44
N VAL A 75 -12.53 -2.66 4.82
CA VAL A 75 -12.41 -1.35 5.52
C VAL A 75 -13.44 -1.20 6.64
N GLU A 76 -14.67 -1.68 6.41
CA GLU A 76 -15.76 -1.65 7.40
C GLU A 76 -15.50 -2.62 8.58
N GLU A 77 -14.91 -3.78 8.30
CA GLU A 77 -14.56 -4.76 9.33
C GLU A 77 -13.36 -4.31 10.19
N LEU A 78 -12.34 -3.73 9.57
CA LEU A 78 -11.09 -3.34 10.22
C LEU A 78 -11.18 -1.97 10.89
N LYS A 79 -12.12 -1.75 11.81
CA LYS A 79 -12.49 -0.41 12.33
C LYS A 79 -11.33 0.45 12.87
N GLU A 80 -10.35 -0.17 13.50
CA GLU A 80 -9.21 0.51 14.13
C GLU A 80 -7.94 0.54 13.25
N ALA A 81 -8.00 -0.03 12.04
CA ALA A 81 -6.82 -0.12 11.18
C ALA A 81 -6.49 1.22 10.50
N VAL A 82 -5.20 1.44 10.27
CA VAL A 82 -4.67 2.48 9.39
C VAL A 82 -4.22 1.83 8.08
N PHE A 83 -4.66 2.38 6.95
CA PHE A 83 -4.36 1.88 5.61
C PHE A 83 -3.15 2.60 5.02
N VAL A 84 -2.16 1.81 4.63
CA VAL A 84 -0.93 2.33 4.01
C VAL A 84 -1.00 2.10 2.50
N GLY A 85 -1.16 3.18 1.73
CA GLY A 85 -1.27 3.12 0.28
C GLY A 85 0.09 2.92 -0.41
N LEU A 86 0.28 1.79 -1.09
CA LEU A 86 1.55 1.45 -1.74
C LEU A 86 1.60 1.93 -3.21
N GLY A 87 2.04 3.16 -3.41
CA GLY A 87 2.28 3.77 -4.72
C GLY A 87 1.14 4.67 -5.23
N PRO A 88 1.41 5.47 -6.27
CA PRO A 88 0.53 6.58 -6.66
C PRO A 88 -0.82 6.14 -7.23
N GLN A 89 -0.90 4.97 -7.89
CA GLN A 89 -2.17 4.48 -8.43
C GLN A 89 -3.09 3.99 -7.31
N VAL A 90 -2.52 3.37 -6.26
CA VAL A 90 -3.28 2.98 -5.06
C VAL A 90 -3.79 4.23 -4.36
N GLN A 91 -2.93 5.25 -4.19
CA GLN A 91 -3.31 6.51 -3.54
C GLN A 91 -4.52 7.17 -4.21
N LYS A 92 -4.54 7.28 -5.54
CA LYS A 92 -5.69 7.86 -6.26
C LYS A 92 -7.01 7.15 -5.97
N VAL A 93 -6.98 5.83 -5.82
CA VAL A 93 -8.18 5.04 -5.49
C VAL A 93 -8.59 5.29 -4.04
N LEU A 94 -7.64 5.34 -3.09
CA LEU A 94 -7.92 5.68 -1.70
C LEU A 94 -8.51 7.10 -1.58
N ASP A 95 -7.94 8.09 -2.28
CA ASP A 95 -8.43 9.46 -2.31
C ASP A 95 -9.88 9.52 -2.84
N ARG A 96 -10.19 8.68 -3.85
CA ARG A 96 -11.55 8.57 -4.38
C ARG A 96 -12.51 7.96 -3.36
N LEU A 97 -12.10 6.92 -2.66
CA LEU A 97 -12.91 6.29 -1.60
C LEU A 97 -13.11 7.22 -0.40
N ILE A 98 -12.11 8.06 -0.08
CA ILE A 98 -12.22 9.14 0.91
C ILE A 98 -13.27 10.16 0.45
N HIS A 99 -13.19 10.62 -0.79
CA HIS A 99 -14.17 11.56 -1.34
C HIS A 99 -15.59 10.99 -1.34
N GLU A 100 -15.75 9.69 -1.59
CA GLU A 100 -17.01 8.96 -1.54
C GLU A 100 -17.44 8.57 -0.10
N ARG A 101 -16.68 8.98 0.93
CA ARG A 101 -16.93 8.69 2.36
C ARG A 101 -16.93 7.21 2.73
N VAL A 102 -16.31 6.37 1.90
CA VAL A 102 -16.10 4.93 2.17
C VAL A 102 -14.93 4.74 3.13
N LEU A 103 -13.92 5.61 3.07
CA LEU A 103 -12.72 5.54 3.89
C LEU A 103 -12.48 6.88 4.60
N SER A 104 -12.17 6.84 5.90
CA SER A 104 -11.85 8.08 6.64
C SER A 104 -10.41 8.52 6.31
N PRO A 105 -10.18 9.80 5.99
CA PRO A 105 -8.85 10.29 5.64
C PRO A 105 -7.85 10.20 6.81
N GLU A 106 -8.32 10.26 8.05
CA GLU A 106 -7.51 10.12 9.27
C GLU A 106 -6.90 8.72 9.40
N ARG A 107 -7.48 7.73 8.71
CA ARG A 107 -7.05 6.34 8.73
C ARG A 107 -6.18 5.98 7.53
N VAL A 108 -5.67 6.95 6.77
CA VAL A 108 -4.86 6.69 5.57
C VAL A 108 -3.49 7.34 5.66
N ILE A 109 -2.45 6.52 5.46
CA ILE A 109 -1.09 7.00 5.26
C ILE A 109 -0.74 6.82 3.78
N GLY A 110 -0.57 7.95 3.09
CA GLY A 110 -0.15 8.01 1.70
C GLY A 110 1.36 8.23 1.53
N GLY A 111 1.79 8.36 0.28
CA GLY A 111 3.16 8.75 -0.08
C GLY A 111 4.19 7.62 -0.10
N MET A 112 3.83 6.41 0.31
CA MET A 112 4.71 5.24 0.21
C MET A 112 4.92 4.84 -1.26
N LEU A 113 6.15 4.45 -1.60
CA LEU A 113 6.46 3.92 -2.93
C LEU A 113 6.07 2.44 -2.99
N HIS A 114 5.62 2.00 -4.16
CA HIS A 114 5.31 0.60 -4.39
C HIS A 114 6.56 -0.26 -4.18
N PRO A 115 6.53 -1.34 -3.36
CA PRO A 115 7.74 -2.07 -2.96
C PRO A 115 8.28 -3.07 -4.01
N SER A 116 7.76 -3.04 -5.24
CA SER A 116 8.24 -3.91 -6.33
C SER A 116 9.68 -3.61 -6.74
N GLY A 117 10.31 -4.56 -7.42
CA GLY A 117 11.68 -4.43 -7.93
C GLY A 117 11.88 -3.20 -8.82
N ASN A 118 10.87 -2.86 -9.63
CA ASN A 118 10.90 -1.70 -10.54
C ASN A 118 10.96 -0.34 -9.80
N CYS A 119 10.72 -0.30 -8.48
CA CYS A 119 10.81 0.91 -7.67
C CYS A 119 12.02 0.91 -6.71
N THR A 120 12.85 -0.15 -6.71
CA THR A 120 13.98 -0.28 -5.77
C THR A 120 14.93 0.92 -5.82
N TYR A 121 15.29 1.40 -7.00
CA TYR A 121 16.13 2.60 -7.14
C TYR A 121 15.52 3.82 -6.45
N ARG A 122 14.24 4.10 -6.71
CA ARG A 122 13.52 5.26 -6.13
C ARG A 122 13.43 5.15 -4.62
N ILE A 123 13.23 3.95 -4.10
CA ILE A 123 13.19 3.68 -2.68
C ILE A 123 14.57 3.94 -2.07
N ASN A 124 15.62 3.33 -2.62
CA ASN A 124 16.99 3.49 -2.12
C ASN A 124 17.46 4.95 -2.19
N TYR A 125 17.09 5.67 -3.24
CA TYR A 125 17.35 7.12 -3.34
C TYR A 125 16.63 7.91 -2.24
N LEU A 126 15.37 7.56 -1.95
CA LEU A 126 14.55 8.28 -0.96
C LEU A 126 15.03 8.03 0.47
N ILE A 127 15.36 6.77 0.80
CA ILE A 127 15.61 6.34 2.18
C ILE A 127 17.09 6.10 2.49
N GLY A 128 17.96 6.16 1.48
CA GLY A 128 19.39 5.90 1.62
C GLY A 128 20.11 6.97 2.45
N ASP A 129 21.24 6.59 3.02
CA ASP A 129 22.12 7.52 3.73
C ASP A 129 22.67 8.56 2.73
N ARG A 130 22.51 9.84 3.06
CA ARG A 130 23.00 10.95 2.23
C ARG A 130 24.51 11.12 2.28
N ASN A 131 25.19 10.45 3.20
CA ASN A 131 26.64 10.40 3.25
C ASN A 131 27.23 9.27 2.37
N ALA A 132 26.39 8.36 1.87
CA ALA A 132 26.81 7.31 0.96
C ALA A 132 26.69 7.77 -0.50
N PRO A 133 27.46 7.17 -1.44
CA PRO A 133 27.28 7.42 -2.86
C PRO A 133 25.85 7.14 -3.30
N VAL A 134 25.34 7.93 -4.26
CA VAL A 134 24.00 7.74 -4.83
C VAL A 134 23.91 6.30 -5.38
N PRO A 135 22.87 5.52 -5.01
CA PRO A 135 22.68 4.19 -5.55
C PRO A 135 22.56 4.27 -7.07
N HIS A 136 23.25 3.38 -7.78
CA HIS A 136 23.22 3.23 -9.24
C HIS A 136 22.47 1.97 -9.64
#